data_AF-A0A0L7D4B8-F1
#
_entry.id   AF-A0A0L7D4B8-F1
#
_cell.length_a   1.000
_cell.length_b   1.000
_cell.length_c   1.000
_cell.angle_alpha   90.00
_cell.angle_beta   90.00
_cell.angle_gamma   90.00
#
_symmetry.space_group_name_H-M   'P 1'
#
loop_
_entity.id
_entity.type
_entity.pdbx_description
1 polymer ?
#
loop_
_entity_poly.entity_id
_entity_poly.type
_entity_poly.pdbx_seq_one_letter_code
_entity_poly.pdbx_strand_id
1 'polypeptide(L)' 'MGEVYSHLSEEERRVIRIEIGNGISIRRIGLMLGRNVSTVGREIERDTWFPSNENES' A
#
# COMPACT_ATOMS: atom_id res chain seq x y z
N MET A 1 10.12 17.45 14.10
CA MET A 1 9.78 16.94 12.75
C MET A 1 10.06 15.45 12.76
N GLY A 2 9.11 14.66 13.27
CA GLY A 2 9.27 13.21 13.30
C GLY A 2 8.90 12.69 11.92
N GLU A 3 9.89 12.27 11.13
CA GLU A 3 9.61 11.44 9.96
C GLU A 3 8.90 10.19 10.48
N VAL A 4 7.60 10.08 10.16
CA VAL A 4 6.85 8.87 10.43
C VAL A 4 7.51 7.81 9.55
N TYR A 5 8.32 6.95 10.18
CA TYR A 5 8.98 5.82 9.53
C TYR A 5 7.90 4.96 8.86
N SER A 6 7.65 5.28 7.60
CA SER A 6 6.71 4.53 6.77
C SER A 6 7.47 3.31 6.29
N HIS A 7 6.90 2.13 6.53
CA HIS A 7 7.53 0.87 6.12
C HIS A 7 7.71 0.77 4.59
N LEU A 8 7.07 1.67 3.84
CA LEU A 8 7.22 1.87 2.41
C LEU A 8 7.38 3.36 2.11
N SER A 9 8.28 3.66 1.18
CA SER A 9 8.46 4.98 0.59
C SER A 9 7.25 5.37 -0.27
N GLU A 10 7.10 6.67 -0.53
CA GLU A 10 6.05 7.17 -1.43
C GLU A 10 6.15 6.57 -2.84
N GLU A 11 7.39 6.36 -3.33
CA GLU A 11 7.66 5.69 -4.60
C GLU A 11 7.13 4.26 -4.60
N GLU A 12 7.48 3.47 -3.57
CA GLU A 12 7.01 2.09 -3.44
C GLU A 12 5.47 2.03 -3.37
N ARG A 13 4.84 2.95 -2.61
CA ARG A 13 3.38 3.02 -2.52
C ARG A 13 2.73 3.34 -3.86
N ARG A 14 3.33 4.24 -4.65
CA ARG A 14 2.86 4.58 -6.00
C ARG A 14 2.96 3.37 -6.93
N VAL A 15 4.08 2.64 -6.89
CA VAL A 15 4.27 1.41 -7.67
C VAL A 15 3.21 0.38 -7.29
N ILE A 16 2.95 0.16 -5.99
CA ILE A 16 1.93 -0.80 -5.53
C ILE A 16 0.55 -0.46 -6.13
N ARG A 17 0.11 0.80 -6.08
CA ARG A 17 -1.19 1.20 -6.64
C ARG A 17 -1.28 0.99 -8.15
N ILE A 18 -0.23 1.35 -8.89
CA ILE A 18 -0.19 1.19 -10.35
C ILE A 18 -0.26 -0.29 -10.71
N GLU A 19 0.58 -1.12 -10.10
CA GLU A 19 0.67 -2.54 -10.41
C GLU A 19 -0.62 -3.31 -10.03
N ILE A 20 -1.27 -2.94 -8.91
CA ILE A 20 -2.59 -3.47 -8.55
C ILE A 20 -3.65 -3.02 -9.56
N GLY A 21 -3.65 -1.76 -9.98
CA GLY A 21 -4.53 -1.27 -11.04
C GLY A 21 -4.34 -1.98 -12.38
N ASN A 22 -3.12 -2.47 -12.64
CA ASN A 22 -2.76 -3.28 -13.80
C ASN A 22 -3.12 -4.78 -13.62
N GLY A 23 -3.68 -5.19 -12.47
CA GLY A 23 -4.06 -6.57 -12.19
C GLY A 23 -2.89 -7.50 -11.81
N ILE A 24 -1.73 -6.94 -11.45
CA ILE A 24 -0.57 -7.73 -11.01
C ILE A 24 -0.80 -8.25 -9.58
N SER A 25 -0.41 -9.51 -9.34
CA SER A 25 -0.61 -10.12 -8.02
C SER A 25 0.27 -9.48 -6.95
N ILE A 26 -0.29 -9.31 -5.74
CA ILE A 26 0.41 -8.75 -4.55
C ILE A 26 1.75 -9.47 -4.31
N ARG A 27 1.79 -10.79 -4.51
CA ARG A 27 3.01 -11.59 -4.36
C ARG A 27 4.10 -11.16 -5.35
N ARG A 28 3.74 -10.87 -6.60
CA ARG A 28 4.69 -10.42 -7.63
C ARG A 28 5.18 -9.00 -7.33
N ILE A 29 4.31 -8.12 -6.87
CA ILE A 29 4.65 -6.75 -6.46
C ILE A 29 5.62 -6.77 -5.27
N GLY A 30 5.35 -7.60 -4.26
CA GLY A 30 6.26 -7.78 -3.12
C GLY A 30 7.65 -8.25 -3.54
N LEU A 31 7.73 -9.21 -4.47
CA LEU A 31 9.01 -9.67 -5.01
C LEU A 31 9.75 -8.56 -5.80
N MET A 32 9.05 -7.77 -6.62
CA MET A 32 9.64 -6.67 -7.39
C MET A 32 10.22 -5.58 -6.50
N LEU A 33 9.55 -5.28 -5.38
CA LEU A 33 9.99 -4.28 -4.41
C LEU A 33 10.98 -4.84 -3.37
N GLY A 34 11.22 -6.15 -3.35
CA GLY A 34 12.01 -6.79 -2.30
C GLY A 34 11.34 -6.71 -0.91
N ARG A 35 10.01 -6.64 -0.87
CA ARG A 35 9.21 -6.44 0.34
C ARG A 35 8.34 -7.66 0.64
N ASN A 36 7.95 -7.77 1.92
CA ASN A 36 7.05 -8.82 2.33
C ASN A 36 5.66 -8.58 1.72
N VAL A 37 5.02 -9.66 1.26
CA VAL A 37 3.65 -9.65 0.72
C VAL A 37 2.67 -9.04 1.73
N SER A 38 2.85 -9.30 3.02
CA SER A 38 2.04 -8.70 4.09
C SER A 38 2.19 -7.19 4.19
N THR A 39 3.37 -6.63 3.87
CA THR A 39 3.58 -5.18 3.85
C THR A 39 2.83 -4.54 2.68
N VAL A 40 2.93 -5.14 1.49
CA VAL A 40 2.19 -4.66 0.30
C VAL A 40 0.68 -4.79 0.50
N GLY A 41 0.22 -5.92 1.06
CA GLY A 41 -1.19 -6.14 1.38
C GLY A 41 -1.75 -5.12 2.38
N ARG A 42 -0.99 -4.78 3.43
CA ARG A 42 -1.38 -3.75 4.41
C ARG A 42 -1.48 -2.36 3.79
N GLU A 43 -0.59 -2.01 2.85
CA GLU A 43 -0.73 -0.72 2.16
C GLU A 43 -1.93 -0.70 1.22
N ILE A 44 -2.23 -1.82 0.55
CA ILE A 44 -3.44 -1.91 -0.27
C ILE A 44 -4.66 -1.77 0.62
N GLU A 45 -4.71 -2.46 1.76
CA GLU A 45 -5.80 -2.33 2.74
C GLU A 45 -5.92 -0.88 3.24
N ARG A 46 -4.81 -0.19 3.52
CA ARG A 46 -4.79 1.23 3.92
C ARG A 46 -5.22 2.20 2.82
N ASP A 47 -4.75 1.99 1.58
CA ASP A 47 -5.11 2.83 0.43
C ASP A 47 -6.55 2.54 -0.04
N THR A 48 -7.06 1.32 0.16
CA THR A 48 -8.46 0.92 -0.12
C THR A 48 -9.40 1.27 1.03
N TRP A 49 -8.87 1.43 2.26
CA TRP A 49 -9.54 2.05 3.40
C TRP A 49 -9.61 3.57 3.18
N PHE A 50 -10.29 3.94 2.09
CA PHE A 50 -10.86 5.26 1.95
C PHE A 50 -11.92 5.42 3.07
N PRO A 51 -12.04 6.59 3.71
CA PRO A 51 -12.87 6.79 4.88
C PRO A 51 -14.34 6.87 4.47
N SER A 52 -14.96 5.72 4.24
CA SER A 52 -16.41 5.63 4.23
C SER A 52 -16.88 5.38 5.67
N ASN A 53 -17.36 6.46 6.31
CA ASN A 53 -18.38 6.45 7.37
C ASN A 53 -17.99 6.35 8.87
N GLU A 54 -17.09 7.22 9.37
CA GLU A 54 -17.09 7.60 10.81
C GLU A 54 -17.33 9.12 11.02
N ASN A 55 -18.18 9.73 10.19
CA ASN A 55 -18.72 11.07 10.42
C ASN A 55 -20.25 11.07 10.64
N GLU A 56 -20.79 10.06 11.32
CA GLU A 56 -22.10 10.17 11.95
C GLU A 56 -21.94 10.29 13.46
N SER A 57 -21.77 11.53 13.95
CA SER A 57 -22.21 11.94 15.28
C SER A 57 -22.48 13.42 15.35
#